data_AF-A0A2S1R2C9-F1
#
_entry.id   AF-A0A2S1R2C9-F1
#
_cell.length_a   1.000
_cell.length_b   1.000
_cell.length_c   1.000
_cell.angle_alpha   90.00
_cell.angle_beta   90.00
_cell.angle_gamma   90.00
#
_symmetry.space_group_name_H-M   'P 1'
#
loop_
_entity.id
_entity.type
_entity.pdbx_description
1 polymer ?
#
loop_
_entity_poly.entity_id
_entity_poly.type
_entity_poly.pdbx_seq_one_letter_code
_entity_poly.pdbx_strand_id
1 'polypeptide(L)'
;MFKGFDNSEFDSIVVQEYNNAVLLDSFKMHVRPAENPLDVENKMRSGSTDRFFNVNYQYHFLIPGQKPFILANMKMVMWSQFTMFSEGYGCVMGDYTIDGIHFEHDGNPTFKKR
;
A
#
# COMPACT_ATOMS: atom_id res chain seq x y z
N MET A 1 0.26 -4.09 -0.24
CA MET A 1 0.31 -5.43 -0.85
C MET A 1 0.27 -5.31 -2.37
N PHE A 2 0.90 -6.24 -3.09
CA PHE A 2 0.88 -6.37 -4.55
C PHE A 2 0.25 -7.71 -4.92
N LYS A 3 -0.71 -7.70 -5.84
CA LYS A 3 -1.46 -8.92 -6.23
C LYS A 3 -1.39 -9.14 -7.73
N GLY A 4 -1.10 -10.38 -8.13
CA GLY A 4 -0.98 -10.80 -9.53
C GLY A 4 0.44 -10.70 -10.10
N PHE A 5 1.44 -10.39 -9.26
CA PHE A 5 2.83 -10.23 -9.68
C PHE A 5 3.68 -11.42 -9.22
N ASP A 6 4.49 -11.96 -10.12
CA ASP A 6 5.41 -13.06 -9.81
C ASP A 6 6.64 -12.58 -9.01
N ASN A 7 7.32 -13.52 -8.33
CA ASN A 7 8.50 -13.21 -7.49
C ASN A 7 9.67 -12.60 -8.27
N SER A 8 9.81 -12.92 -9.55
CA SER A 8 10.92 -12.48 -10.40
C SER A 8 10.68 -11.16 -11.14
N GLU A 9 9.48 -10.56 -11.03
CA GLU A 9 9.16 -9.37 -11.85
C GLU A 9 9.91 -8.12 -11.42
N PHE A 10 10.11 -7.92 -10.11
CA PHE A 10 10.81 -6.78 -9.52
C PHE A 10 11.10 -7.03 -8.04
N ASP A 11 12.16 -6.43 -7.50
CA ASP A 11 12.54 -6.46 -6.07
C ASP A 11 12.19 -5.16 -5.34
N SER A 12 11.86 -4.12 -6.10
CA SER A 12 11.58 -2.78 -5.61
C SER A 12 10.78 -2.00 -6.65
N ILE A 13 10.09 -0.97 -6.18
CA ILE A 13 9.39 0.00 -7.02
C ILE A 13 9.75 1.41 -6.58
N VAL A 14 9.52 2.38 -7.46
CA VAL A 14 9.65 3.80 -7.11
C VAL A 14 8.29 4.33 -6.69
N VAL A 15 8.27 5.11 -5.61
CA VAL A 15 7.11 5.85 -5.13
C VAL A 15 7.43 7.33 -5.19
N GLN A 16 6.54 8.10 -5.79
CA GLN A 16 6.65 9.56 -5.88
C GLN A 16 5.63 10.20 -4.95
N GLU A 17 6.08 11.15 -4.13
CA GLU A 17 5.27 11.85 -3.14
C GLU A 17 4.88 13.25 -3.64
N TYR A 18 3.60 13.57 -3.58
CA TYR A 18 3.03 14.81 -4.09
C TYR A 18 2.22 15.56 -3.03
N ASN A 19 2.35 16.87 -3.04
CA ASN A 19 1.46 17.80 -2.33
C ASN A 19 0.88 18.81 -3.34
N ASN A 20 -0.44 18.81 -3.52
CA ASN A 20 -1.13 19.72 -4.46
C ASN A 20 -0.48 19.78 -5.86
N ALA A 21 -0.22 18.61 -6.46
CA ALA A 21 0.44 18.41 -7.76
C ALA A 21 1.93 18.76 -7.84
N VAL A 22 2.54 19.26 -6.76
CA VAL A 22 4.00 19.45 -6.66
C VAL A 22 4.65 18.15 -6.19
N LEU A 23 5.63 17.66 -6.96
CA LEU A 23 6.47 16.54 -6.56
C LEU A 23 7.41 17.00 -5.43
N LEU A 24 7.30 16.38 -4.26
CA LEU A 24 8.14 16.68 -3.10
C LEU A 24 9.38 15.79 -3.04
N ASP A 25 9.19 14.48 -3.22
CA ASP A 25 10.26 13.49 -3.11
C ASP A 25 9.98 12.24 -3.97
N SER A 26 10.99 11.41 -4.15
CA SER A 26 10.88 10.09 -4.76
C SER A 26 11.75 9.09 -4.00
N PHE A 27 11.18 7.97 -3.60
CA PHE A 27 11.86 6.95 -2.82
C PHE A 27 11.55 5.55 -3.32
N LYS A 28 12.37 4.59 -2.91
CA LYS A 28 12.14 3.18 -3.22
C LYS A 28 11.30 2.51 -2.14
N MET A 29 10.37 1.68 -2.57
CA MET A 29 9.70 0.71 -1.71
C MET A 29 10.19 -0.69 -2.11
N HIS A 30 10.68 -1.46 -1.14
CA HIS A 30 11.17 -2.81 -1.37
C HIS A 30 9.99 -3.77 -1.42
N VAL A 31 10.05 -4.72 -2.35
CA VAL A 31 9.01 -5.73 -2.56
C VAL A 31 9.58 -7.09 -2.18
N ARG A 32 9.06 -7.63 -1.09
CA ARG A 32 9.49 -8.94 -0.59
C ARG A 32 8.99 -10.05 -1.51
N PRO A 33 9.71 -11.17 -1.61
CA PRO A 33 9.16 -12.38 -2.23
C PRO A 33 7.95 -12.87 -1.41
N ALA A 34 7.11 -13.70 -2.02
CA ALA A 34 6.05 -14.41 -1.33
C ALA A 34 6.60 -15.18 -0.11
N GLU A 35 5.94 -15.08 1.05
CA GLU A 35 6.47 -15.60 2.32
C GLU A 35 6.00 -17.04 2.60
N ASN A 36 4.94 -17.49 1.94
CA ASN A 36 4.37 -18.83 2.14
C ASN A 36 3.79 -19.40 0.81
N PRO A 37 3.45 -20.70 0.75
CA PRO A 37 2.92 -21.33 -0.48
C PRO A 37 1.62 -20.71 -1.00
N LEU A 38 0.74 -20.22 -0.12
CA LEU A 38 -0.51 -19.57 -0.52
C LEU A 38 -0.24 -18.23 -1.20
N ASP A 39 0.74 -17.46 -0.72
CA ASP A 39 1.15 -16.21 -1.36
C ASP A 39 1.72 -16.48 -2.76
N VAL A 40 2.48 -17.57 -2.92
CA VAL A 40 3.01 -17.99 -4.23
C VAL A 40 1.86 -18.33 -5.17
N GLU A 41 0.93 -19.18 -4.74
CA GLU A 41 -0.24 -19.60 -5.54
C GLU A 41 -1.09 -18.39 -5.97
N ASN A 42 -1.32 -17.46 -5.04
CA ASN A 42 -2.15 -16.29 -5.28
C ASN A 42 -1.40 -15.09 -5.87
N LYS A 43 -0.09 -15.24 -6.17
CA LYS A 43 0.79 -14.17 -6.66
C LYS A 43 0.72 -12.91 -5.80
N MET A 44 0.80 -13.09 -4.48
CA MET A 44 0.75 -12.01 -3.50
C MET A 44 2.15 -11.70 -2.98
N ARG A 45 2.47 -10.40 -2.89
CA ARG A 45 3.76 -9.92 -2.41
C ARG A 45 3.57 -8.71 -1.50
N SER A 46 4.38 -8.63 -0.46
CA SER A 46 4.35 -7.52 0.50
C SER A 46 5.39 -6.46 0.15
N GLY A 47 5.02 -5.20 0.33
CA GLY A 47 5.91 -4.06 0.15
C GLY A 47 6.27 -3.46 1.51
N SER A 48 7.50 -2.99 1.67
CA SER A 48 7.94 -2.28 2.87
C SER A 48 8.85 -1.10 2.53
N THR A 49 8.73 -0.04 3.32
CA THR A 49 9.61 1.14 3.27
C THR A 49 9.73 1.71 4.68
N ASP A 50 10.86 2.36 4.97
CA ASP A 50 11.09 3.05 6.24
C ASP A 50 10.56 4.50 6.21
N ARG A 51 9.96 4.92 5.09
CA ARG A 51 9.31 6.23 4.95
C ARG A 51 7.96 6.24 5.65
N PHE A 52 7.73 7.29 6.44
CA PHE A 52 6.39 7.60 6.95
C PHE A 52 5.57 8.28 5.85
N PHE A 53 4.33 7.83 5.68
CA PHE A 53 3.38 8.44 4.75
C PHE A 53 2.59 9.52 5.48
N ASN A 54 2.49 10.70 4.87
CA ASN A 54 1.61 11.76 5.31
C ASN A 54 0.24 11.57 4.66
N VAL A 55 -0.79 11.37 5.47
CA VAL A 55 -2.16 11.13 4.98
C VAL A 55 -2.74 12.28 4.14
N ASN A 56 -2.20 13.50 4.27
CA ASN A 56 -2.62 14.66 3.49
C ASN A 56 -1.99 14.71 2.08
N TYR A 57 -1.08 13.80 1.76
CA TYR A 57 -0.36 13.79 0.49
C TYR A 57 -0.90 12.71 -0.46
N GLN A 58 -0.44 12.77 -1.70
CA GLN A 58 -0.73 11.81 -2.74
C GLN A 58 0.54 11.04 -3.12
N TYR A 59 0.41 9.75 -3.36
CA TYR A 59 1.54 8.88 -3.68
C TYR A 59 1.31 8.14 -4.99
N HIS A 60 2.29 8.21 -5.91
CA HIS A 60 2.27 7.51 -7.18
C HIS A 60 3.21 6.32 -7.12
N PHE A 61 2.67 5.12 -7.24
CA PHE A 61 3.41 3.87 -7.22
C PHE A 61 3.77 3.47 -8.66
N LEU A 62 5.04 3.63 -9.01
CA LEU A 62 5.60 3.33 -10.32
C LEU A 62 6.02 1.85 -10.38
N ILE A 63 5.04 0.98 -10.62
CA ILE A 63 5.28 -0.45 -10.81
C ILE A 63 5.76 -0.71 -12.24
N PRO A 64 6.88 -1.41 -12.47
CA PRO A 64 7.39 -1.70 -13.81
C PRO A 64 6.35 -2.34 -14.74
N GLY A 65 6.24 -1.85 -15.97
CA GLY A 65 5.30 -2.36 -16.97
C GLY A 65 3.83 -2.02 -16.70
N GLN A 66 3.54 -1.18 -15.72
CA GLN A 66 2.18 -0.76 -15.36
C GLN A 66 2.09 0.78 -15.43
N LYS A 67 0.87 1.29 -15.65
CA LYS A 67 0.60 2.71 -15.41
C LYS A 67 0.69 2.98 -13.90
N PRO A 68 1.10 4.19 -13.47
CA PRO A 68 1.16 4.52 -12.05
C PRO A 68 -0.17 4.24 -11.34
N PHE A 69 -0.08 3.68 -10.14
CA PHE A 69 -1.22 3.61 -9.22
C PHE A 69 -1.18 4.84 -8.33
N ILE A 70 -2.30 5.53 -8.19
CA ILE A 70 -2.39 6.77 -7.43
C ILE A 70 -3.11 6.49 -6.11
N LEU A 71 -2.37 6.50 -5.00
CA LEU A 71 -2.93 6.47 -3.65
C LEU A 71 -3.18 7.90 -3.17
N ALA A 72 -4.42 8.20 -2.80
CA ALA A 72 -4.84 9.54 -2.38
C ALA A 72 -5.98 9.46 -1.36
N ASN A 73 -6.36 10.63 -0.81
CA ASN A 73 -7.49 10.79 0.10
C ASN A 73 -7.41 9.88 1.34
N MET A 74 -6.19 9.67 1.86
CA MET A 74 -5.98 8.75 2.98
C MET A 74 -6.50 9.35 4.28
N LYS A 75 -7.05 8.51 5.13
CA LYS A 75 -7.45 8.86 6.49
C LYS A 75 -7.06 7.76 7.45
N MET A 76 -6.62 8.19 8.63
CA MET A 76 -6.47 7.30 9.77
C MET A 76 -7.86 7.01 10.34
N VAL A 77 -8.18 5.73 10.47
CA VAL A 77 -9.40 5.26 11.10
C VAL A 77 -9.00 4.61 12.42
N MET A 78 -9.68 5.02 13.49
CA MET A 78 -9.62 4.33 14.77
C MET A 78 -10.72 3.29 14.83
N TRP A 79 -10.35 2.05 15.12
CA TRP A 79 -11.30 0.98 15.36
C TRP A 79 -11.10 0.36 16.73
N SER A 80 -12.20 -0.10 17.33
CA SER A 80 -12.12 -0.90 18.55
C SER A 80 -11.53 -2.27 18.21
N GLN A 81 -10.55 -2.68 19.00
CA GLN A 81 -9.97 -4.02 18.93
C GLN A 81 -10.35 -4.75 20.22
N PHE A 82 -11.06 -5.85 20.06
CA PHE A 82 -11.43 -6.73 21.15
C PHE A 82 -10.64 -8.02 20.99
N THR A 83 -9.82 -8.34 21.98
CA THR A 83 -9.16 -9.64 22.09
C THR A 83 -9.71 -10.39 23.30
N MET A 84 -9.43 -11.69 23.39
CA MET A 84 -9.83 -12.49 24.56
C MET A 84 -9.21 -11.99 25.88
N PHE A 85 -8.18 -11.13 25.84
CA PHE A 85 -7.43 -10.69 27.01
C PHE A 85 -7.48 -9.17 27.26
N SER A 86 -7.97 -8.37 26.31
CA SER A 86 -8.06 -6.92 26.45
C SER A 86 -8.96 -6.27 25.41
N GLU A 87 -9.52 -5.12 25.78
CA GLU A 87 -10.16 -4.17 24.87
C GLU A 87 -9.19 -3.00 24.63
N GLY A 88 -9.18 -2.47 23.40
CA GLY A 88 -8.33 -1.34 23.03
C GLY A 88 -8.78 -0.67 21.74
N TYR A 89 -8.01 0.33 21.32
CA TYR A 89 -8.21 1.00 20.04
C TYR A 89 -6.96 0.83 19.18
N GLY A 90 -7.15 0.32 17.97
CA GLY A 90 -6.12 0.30 16.92
C GLY A 90 -6.29 1.50 16.00
N CYS A 91 -5.18 2.07 15.53
CA CYS A 91 -5.18 3.11 14.52
C CYS A 91 -4.57 2.53 13.24
N VAL A 92 -5.31 2.56 12.15
CA VAL A 92 -4.82 2.14 10.83
C VAL A 92 -5.13 3.19 9.78
N MET A 93 -4.38 3.17 8.69
CA MET A 93 -4.80 3.88 7.48
C MET A 93 -5.88 3.02 6.83
N GLY A 94 -7.15 3.35 7.10
CA GLY A 94 -8.30 2.48 6.86
C GLY A 94 -9.36 3.05 5.91
N ASP A 95 -9.17 4.28 5.43
CA ASP A 95 -9.99 4.90 4.39
C ASP A 95 -9.02 5.57 3.41
N TYR A 96 -9.12 5.21 2.13
CA TYR A 96 -8.28 5.76 1.06
C TYR A 96 -8.90 5.54 -0.32
N THR A 97 -8.23 6.08 -1.34
CA THR A 97 -8.52 5.81 -2.74
C THR A 97 -7.30 5.33 -3.49
N ILE A 98 -7.44 4.30 -4.35
CA ILE A 98 -6.44 3.89 -5.33
C ILE A 98 -7.04 4.07 -6.71
N ASP A 99 -6.41 4.91 -7.54
CA ASP A 99 -6.90 5.26 -8.89
C ASP A 99 -8.37 5.74 -8.91
N GLY A 100 -8.78 6.44 -7.85
CA GLY A 100 -10.15 6.92 -7.66
C GLY A 100 -11.15 5.88 -7.14
N ILE A 101 -10.76 4.61 -7.01
CA ILE A 101 -11.58 3.58 -6.35
C ILE A 101 -11.41 3.72 -4.85
N HIS A 102 -12.53 3.82 -4.12
CA HIS A 102 -12.54 3.99 -2.67
C HIS A 102 -12.48 2.65 -1.94
N PHE A 103 -11.72 2.63 -0.85
CA PHE A 103 -11.54 1.50 0.05
C PHE A 103 -11.76 1.97 1.49
N GLU A 104 -12.52 1.19 2.25
CA GLU A 104 -12.85 1.44 3.66
C GLU A 104 -12.65 0.15 4.46
N HIS A 105 -12.15 0.28 5.68
CA HIS A 105 -11.80 -0.82 6.58
C HIS A 105 -10.75 -1.80 6.02
N ASP A 106 -9.96 -1.36 5.03
CA ASP A 106 -8.85 -2.12 4.48
C ASP A 106 -7.54 -1.60 5.12
N GLY A 107 -6.88 -2.44 5.93
CA GLY A 107 -5.72 -2.00 6.71
C GLY A 107 -4.45 -1.79 5.88
N ASN A 108 -4.39 -2.32 4.65
CA ASN A 108 -3.20 -2.24 3.79
C ASN A 108 -3.58 -2.01 2.31
N PRO A 109 -3.12 -0.93 1.67
CA PRO A 109 -3.31 -0.68 0.25
C PRO A 109 -2.90 -1.87 -0.61
N THR A 110 -3.81 -2.35 -1.45
CA THR A 110 -3.56 -3.48 -2.35
C THR A 110 -3.53 -3.02 -3.81
N PHE A 111 -2.36 -3.14 -4.45
CA PHE A 111 -2.16 -2.83 -5.85
C PHE A 111 -2.29 -4.11 -6.69
N LYS A 112 -3.38 -4.22 -7.46
CA LYS A 112 -3.65 -5.37 -8.32
C LYS A 112 -3.11 -5.12 -9.73
N LYS A 113 -2.33 -6.07 -10.27
CA LYS A 113 -1.81 -6.03 -11.63
C LYS A 113 -2.94 -5.83 -12.64
N ARG A 114 -2.74 -4.91 -13.58
CA ARG A 114 -3.62 -4.62 -14.71
C ARG A 114 -3.20 -5.43 -15.93
#